data_AF-Q4BYS4-F1
#
_entry.id   AF-Q4BYS4-F1
#
_cell.length_a   1.000
_cell.length_b   1.000
_cell.length_c   1.000
_cell.angle_alpha   90.00
_cell.angle_beta   90.00
_cell.angle_gamma   90.00
#
_symmetry.space_group_name_H-M   'P 1'
#
loop_
_entity.id
_entity.type
_entity.pdbx_description
1 polymer ?
#
loop_
_entity_poly.entity_id
_entity_poly.type
_entity_poly.pdbx_seq_one_letter_code
_entity_poly.pdbx_strand_id
1 'polypeptide(L)'
;MKDINLLKALMFARNKYSPQPSQVKVVLFLSQEYRLLNTSKLNEFLTAGIEVEEIPGYHHTLFQEPYIQKLTQKLQDYLDNNPH
;
A
#
# COMPACT_ATOMS: atom_id res chain seq x y z
N MET A 1 -8.18 -28.46 -0.37
CA MET A 1 -7.86 -28.61 -1.81
C MET A 1 -8.24 -27.36 -2.63
N LYS A 2 -9.43 -26.77 -2.44
CA LYS A 2 -9.83 -25.49 -3.08
C LYS A 2 -8.90 -24.31 -2.73
N ASP A 3 -8.49 -24.19 -1.46
CA ASP A 3 -7.66 -23.06 -1.01
C ASP A 3 -6.27 -23.03 -1.64
N ILE A 4 -5.70 -24.20 -1.93
CA ILE A 4 -4.41 -24.34 -2.62
C ILE A 4 -4.51 -23.84 -4.06
N ASN A 5 -5.62 -24.13 -4.75
CA ASN A 5 -5.83 -23.68 -6.12
C ASN A 5 -6.08 -22.16 -6.17
N LEU A 6 -6.81 -21.62 -5.20
CA LEU A 6 -6.99 -20.18 -5.07
C LEU A 6 -5.67 -19.46 -4.81
N LEU A 7 -4.86 -19.97 -3.87
CA LEU A 7 -3.53 -19.42 -3.60
C LEU A 7 -2.64 -19.42 -4.85
N LYS A 8 -2.62 -20.53 -5.60
CA LYS A 8 -1.88 -20.63 -6.87
C LYS A 8 -2.35 -19.60 -7.89
N ALA A 9 -3.66 -19.40 -8.03
CA ALA A 9 -4.23 -18.43 -8.96
C ALA A 9 -3.83 -17.00 -8.59
N LEU A 10 -3.89 -16.63 -7.30
CA LEU A 10 -3.47 -15.32 -6.81
C LEU A 10 -1.97 -15.07 -7.03
N MET A 11 -1.13 -16.06 -6.74
CA MET A 11 0.32 -15.98 -6.99
C MET A 11 0.63 -15.82 -8.48
N PHE A 12 -0.08 -16.56 -9.34
CA PHE A 12 0.09 -16.44 -10.79
C PHE A 12 -0.30 -15.05 -11.28
N ALA A 13 -1.47 -14.54 -10.88
CA ALA A 13 -1.94 -13.21 -11.25
C ALA A 13 -0.95 -12.12 -10.81
N ARG A 14 -0.49 -12.17 -9.55
CA ARG A 14 0.52 -11.24 -9.01
C ARG A 14 1.80 -11.24 -9.86
N ASN A 15 2.31 -12.42 -10.21
CA ASN A 15 3.57 -12.54 -10.95
C ASN A 15 3.45 -12.16 -12.44
N LYS A 16 2.22 -12.10 -12.98
CA LYS A 16 1.94 -11.72 -14.37
C LYS A 16 1.51 -10.27 -14.53
N TYR A 17 1.13 -9.60 -13.45
CA TYR A 17 0.71 -8.21 -13.48
C TYR A 17 1.90 -7.27 -13.69
N SER A 18 1.81 -6.42 -14.70
CA SER A 18 2.74 -5.32 -14.95
C SER A 18 1.95 -4.02 -14.98
N PRO A 19 2.12 -3.13 -13.98
CA PRO A 19 1.36 -1.90 -13.89
C PRO A 19 1.71 -0.96 -15.07
N GLN A 20 0.69 -0.33 -15.63
CA GLN A 20 0.88 0.71 -16.65
C GLN A 20 1.25 2.04 -15.98
N PRO A 21 2.00 2.92 -16.66
CA PRO A 21 2.28 4.26 -16.16
C PRO A 21 0.99 5.03 -15.85
N SER A 22 1.01 5.79 -14.76
CA SER A 22 -0.10 6.60 -14.28
C SER A 22 0.39 7.95 -13.78
N GLN A 23 -0.45 8.97 -13.99
CA GLN A 23 -0.28 10.34 -13.49
C GLN A 23 -1.18 10.63 -12.28
N VAL A 24 -1.82 9.60 -11.72
CA VAL A 24 -2.62 9.73 -10.52
C VAL A 24 -1.71 9.92 -9.32
N LYS A 25 -2.06 10.87 -8.45
CA LYS A 25 -1.40 11.03 -7.15
C LYS A 25 -1.72 9.82 -6.26
N VAL A 26 -0.69 9.20 -5.70
CA VAL A 26 -0.85 8.04 -4.83
C VAL A 26 -0.33 8.38 -3.44
N VAL A 27 -1.15 8.09 -2.43
CA VAL A 27 -0.74 8.05 -1.03
C VAL A 27 -0.49 6.60 -0.65
N LEU A 28 0.70 6.30 -0.16
CA LEU A 28 1.12 5.00 0.29
C LEU A 28 1.21 4.98 1.81
N PHE A 29 0.25 4.32 2.46
CA PHE A 29 0.34 4.00 3.89
C PHE A 29 1.27 2.78 4.08
N LEU A 30 2.43 3.00 4.68
CA LEU A 30 3.50 2.00 4.76
C LEU A 30 3.78 1.63 6.22
N SER A 31 3.81 0.34 6.53
CA SER A 31 4.25 -0.13 7.85
C SER A 31 5.70 0.27 8.12
N GLN A 32 6.02 0.67 9.35
CA GLN A 32 7.34 1.10 9.78
C GLN A 32 8.43 0.06 9.50
N GLU A 33 8.09 -1.24 9.55
CA GLU A 33 8.94 -2.35 9.10
C GLU A 33 9.62 -2.10 7.73
N TYR A 34 8.93 -1.38 6.85
CA TYR A 34 9.35 -1.12 5.47
C TYR A 34 9.83 0.31 5.23
N ARG A 35 10.08 1.11 6.27
CA ARG A 35 10.53 2.50 6.14
C ARG A 35 11.76 2.68 5.24
N LEU A 36 12.66 1.69 5.24
CA LEU A 36 13.89 1.70 4.45
C LEU A 36 13.73 1.06 3.06
N LEU A 37 12.55 0.54 2.71
CA LEU A 37 12.31 0.03 1.38
C LEU A 37 12.29 1.18 0.37
N ASN A 38 13.08 0.99 -0.69
CA ASN A 38 13.12 1.93 -1.78
C ASN A 38 11.80 1.85 -2.58
N THR A 39 11.05 2.96 -2.62
CA THR A 39 9.86 3.11 -3.45
C THR A 39 10.18 3.37 -4.92
N SER A 40 11.46 3.36 -5.33
CA SER A 40 11.90 3.61 -6.72
C SER A 40 11.16 2.79 -7.76
N LYS A 41 10.90 1.50 -7.50
CA LYS A 41 10.14 0.64 -8.41
C LYS A 41 8.72 1.11 -8.64
N LEU A 42 8.10 1.75 -7.65
CA LEU A 42 6.78 2.34 -7.80
C LEU A 42 6.85 3.65 -8.60
N ASN A 43 7.91 4.44 -8.39
CA ASN A 43 8.15 5.67 -9.15
C ASN A 43 8.41 5.43 -10.65
N GLU A 44 8.81 4.22 -11.06
CA GLU A 44 8.95 3.84 -12.47
C GLU A 44 7.62 3.94 -13.26
N PHE A 45 6.47 3.75 -12.58
CA PHE A 45 5.16 3.82 -13.22
C PHE A 45 4.21 4.85 -12.57
N LEU A 46 4.48 5.36 -11.37
CA LEU A 46 3.73 6.44 -10.74
C LEU A 46 4.40 7.80 -10.98
N THR A 47 4.20 8.32 -12.19
CA THR A 47 4.91 9.52 -12.69
C THR A 47 4.54 10.83 -11.98
N ALA A 48 3.41 10.88 -11.28
CA ALA A 48 3.03 12.03 -10.45
C ALA A 48 3.66 12.00 -9.05
N GLY A 49 4.45 10.96 -8.74
CA GLY A 49 5.07 10.75 -7.44
C GLY A 49 4.16 10.03 -6.45
N ILE A 50 4.75 9.73 -5.30
CA ILE A 50 4.13 8.97 -4.21
C ILE A 50 4.36 9.74 -2.92
N GLU A 51 3.27 10.02 -2.21
CA GLU A 51 3.31 10.50 -0.83
C GLU A 51 3.32 9.30 0.11
N VAL A 52 4.22 9.25 1.08
CA VAL A 52 4.36 8.09 1.98
C VAL A 52 3.96 8.48 3.40
N GLU A 53 2.98 7.76 3.93
CA GLU A 53 2.47 7.91 5.28
C GLU A 53 2.85 6.69 6.12
N GLU A 54 3.83 6.85 7.02
CA GLU A 54 4.29 5.74 7.86
C GLU A 54 3.29 5.39 8.96
N ILE A 55 3.00 4.10 9.12
CA ILE A 55 2.19 3.52 10.20
C ILE A 55 3.09 2.66 11.10
N PRO A 56 3.06 2.83 12.44
CA PRO A 56 3.81 1.97 13.35
C PRO A 56 3.46 0.48 13.20
N GLY A 57 4.41 -0.39 13.55
CA GLY A 57 4.20 -1.85 13.54
C GLY A 57 4.62 -2.54 12.24
N TYR A 58 4.11 -3.75 12.04
CA TYR A 58 4.49 -4.67 10.96
C TYR A 58 3.39 -4.77 9.91
N HIS A 59 3.75 -5.19 8.69
CA HIS A 59 2.80 -5.34 7.59
C HIS A 59 1.62 -6.25 7.94
N HIS A 60 1.90 -7.37 8.63
CA HIS A 60 0.89 -8.36 9.01
C HIS A 60 0.02 -7.94 10.21
N THR A 61 0.45 -6.94 10.99
CA THR A 61 -0.31 -6.40 12.13
C THR A 61 -0.99 -5.08 11.82
N LEU A 62 -0.80 -4.51 10.62
CA LEU A 62 -1.24 -3.16 10.27
C LEU A 62 -2.75 -2.92 10.49
N PHE A 63 -3.55 -3.96 10.27
CA PHE A 63 -5.01 -3.92 10.42
C PHE A 63 -5.51 -4.42 11.78
N GLN A 64 -4.61 -4.54 12.76
CA GLN A 64 -4.93 -4.97 14.12
C GLN A 64 -4.70 -3.83 15.11
N GLU A 65 -5.30 -3.92 16.28
CA GLU A 65 -5.04 -2.95 17.36
C GLU A 65 -3.60 -3.06 17.87
N PRO A 66 -2.93 -1.93 18.20
CA PRO A 66 -3.44 -0.55 18.14
C PRO A 66 -3.23 0.15 16.78
N TYR A 67 -2.65 -0.53 15.79
CA TYR A 67 -2.16 0.09 14.54
C TYR A 67 -3.28 0.50 13.59
N ILE A 68 -4.40 -0.23 13.59
CA ILE A 68 -5.57 0.11 12.77
C ILE A 68 -6.10 1.51 13.08
N GLN A 69 -6.13 1.92 14.35
CA GLN A 69 -6.56 3.25 14.76
C GLN A 69 -5.67 4.35 14.18
N LYS A 70 -4.35 4.10 14.13
CA LYS A 70 -3.40 5.06 13.55
C LYS A 70 -3.53 5.16 12.04
N LEU A 71 -3.76 4.03 11.36
CA LEU A 71 -4.04 3.98 9.93
C LEU A 71 -5.33 4.73 9.61
N THR A 72 -6.42 4.47 10.32
CA THR A 72 -7.72 5.12 10.08
C THR A 72 -7.66 6.61 10.34
N GLN A 73 -6.94 7.05 11.39
CA GLN A 73 -6.76 8.48 11.66
C GLN A 73 -6.05 9.18 10.50
N LYS A 74 -4.90 8.64 10.04
CA LYS A 74 -4.15 9.26 8.94
C LYS A 74 -4.93 9.25 7.62
N LEU A 75 -5.70 8.20 7.37
CA LEU A 75 -6.60 8.15 6.21
C LEU A 75 -7.68 9.23 6.29
N GLN A 76 -8.33 9.38 7.44
CA GLN A 76 -9.35 10.41 7.65
C GLN A 76 -8.76 11.81 7.50
N ASP A 77 -7.61 12.08 8.11
CA ASP A 77 -6.89 13.36 7.98
C ASP A 77 -6.60 13.68 6.50
N TYR A 78 -6.22 12.68 5.70
CA TYR A 78 -5.96 12.90 4.27
C TYR A 78 -7.23 13.23 3.51
N LEU A 79 -8.33 12.51 3.76
CA LEU A 79 -9.62 12.72 3.10
C LEU A 79 -10.21 14.10 3.46
N ASP A 80 -10.10 14.53 4.71
CA ASP A 80 -10.62 15.81 5.18
C ASP A 80 -9.85 17.00 4.56
N ASN A 81 -8.54 16.84 4.35
CA ASN A 81 -7.68 17.88 3.77
C ASN A 81 -7.67 17.88 2.23
N ASN A 82 -8.20 16.84 1.58
CA ASN A 82 -8.28 16.72 0.11
C ASN A 82 -9.70 16.37 -0.35
N PRO A 83 -10.69 17.24 -0.10
CA PRO A 83 -12.05 17.01 -0.59
C PRO A 83 -12.06 16.98 -2.12
N HIS A 84 -12.53 15.87 -2.69
CA HIS A 84 -12.72 15.69 -4.13
C HIS A 84 -13.84 16.56 -4.69
#